data_AF-A0A7C7KRR3-F1
#
_entry.id   AF-A0A7C7KRR3-F1
#
_cell.length_a   1.000
_cell.length_b   1.000
_cell.length_c   1.000
_cell.angle_alpha   90.00
_cell.angle_beta   90.00
_cell.angle_gamma   90.00
#
_symmetry.space_group_name_H-M   'P 1'
#
loop_
_entity.id
_entity.type
_entity.pdbx_description
1 polymer ?
#
loop_
_entity_poly.entity_id
_entity_poly.type
_entity_poly.pdbx_seq_one_letter_code
_entity_poly.pdbx_strand_id
1 'polypeptide(L)'
;MPDDATADNAEFQLGLVMAGAVSAGAYTAGVMDFLIEALDTYYAARERADWNGPRHNVKVPVLAGASAGGMTSAISAVHFMHKMDHQRPGSDVTSPERNRLYDSWVRQIDIDKLLGRRDLARRRALVSALDSTALWEIASGSLGMAGERFRRPWVADPLAIFLTVANLRGVPYGFKLFGTGSEDSYGMTNHMDAMRFAVTWNAATPDGFRALLPDDCPNGHWPDLARAALATGAFPVGLSPQVLSRPLADYFNRPDRRDPDFGSAAGPDPYKFVSVDGGLMNNEPLELARRHLFGGKEVPADSGGESAQRAVVMIDPFPNRIDFDPDAKNSDLLLPVLLKM
;
A
#
# COMPACT_ATOMS: atom_id res chain seq x y z
N MET A 1 -39.65 14.33 -10.16
CA MET A 1 -39.04 13.07 -9.72
C MET A 1 -37.99 12.75 -10.76
N PRO A 2 -36.69 12.84 -10.46
CA PRO A 2 -35.69 12.32 -11.39
C PRO A 2 -35.86 10.79 -11.47
N ASP A 3 -35.76 10.23 -12.67
CA ASP A 3 -35.99 8.81 -12.95
C ASP A 3 -35.07 7.91 -12.08
N ASP A 4 -35.68 7.12 -11.19
CA ASP A 4 -35.01 6.13 -10.32
C ASP A 4 -34.10 5.16 -11.10
N ALA A 5 -34.40 4.92 -12.37
CA ALA A 5 -33.60 4.05 -13.24
C ALA A 5 -32.16 4.55 -13.49
N THR A 6 -31.88 5.85 -13.27
CA THR A 6 -30.53 6.42 -13.43
C THR A 6 -29.68 6.31 -12.16
N ALA A 7 -30.29 6.22 -10.98
CA ALA A 7 -29.59 6.06 -9.70
C ALA A 7 -29.10 4.61 -9.47
N ASP A 8 -29.82 3.64 -10.04
CA ASP A 8 -29.59 2.21 -9.81
C ASP A 8 -28.21 1.72 -10.32
N ASN A 9 -27.57 2.45 -11.24
CA ASN A 9 -26.23 2.13 -11.77
C ASN A 9 -25.14 3.17 -11.42
N ALA A 10 -25.39 4.06 -10.45
CA ALA A 10 -24.40 5.05 -10.05
C ALA A 10 -23.08 4.38 -9.58
N GLU A 11 -21.95 4.95 -9.99
CA GLU A 11 -20.63 4.49 -9.54
C GLU A 11 -20.31 5.03 -8.14
N PHE A 12 -19.86 4.15 -7.26
CA PHE A 12 -19.38 4.48 -5.93
C PHE A 12 -17.95 3.97 -5.75
N GLN A 13 -17.01 4.84 -5.41
CA GLN A 13 -15.59 4.46 -5.32
C GLN A 13 -15.15 4.25 -3.87
N LEU A 14 -14.44 3.16 -3.60
CA LEU A 14 -13.88 2.79 -2.31
C LEU A 14 -12.35 2.80 -2.36
N GLY A 15 -11.73 3.79 -1.74
CA GLY A 15 -10.29 3.75 -1.47
C GLY A 15 -10.03 2.90 -0.24
N LEU A 16 -9.16 1.90 -0.35
CA LEU A 16 -8.79 1.05 0.79
C LEU A 16 -7.46 1.53 1.35
N VAL A 17 -7.44 1.86 2.64
CA VAL A 17 -6.24 2.28 3.37
C VAL A 17 -5.94 1.25 4.44
N MET A 18 -4.74 0.70 4.44
CA MET A 18 -4.30 -0.34 5.35
C MET A 18 -3.12 0.16 6.19
N ALA A 19 -3.38 0.41 7.48
CA ALA A 19 -2.36 0.93 8.39
C ALA A 19 -1.26 -0.09 8.68
N GLY A 20 -0.09 0.40 9.11
CA GLY A 20 0.98 -0.45 9.61
C GLY A 20 0.66 -0.97 11.01
N ALA A 21 0.96 -2.25 11.24
CA ALA A 21 0.58 -2.92 12.49
C ALA A 21 1.43 -4.18 12.79
N VAL A 22 2.65 -4.26 12.24
CA VAL A 22 3.59 -5.39 12.44
C VAL A 22 2.91 -6.76 12.24
N SER A 23 2.79 -7.59 13.29
CA SER A 23 2.19 -8.92 13.20
C SER A 23 0.67 -8.91 13.05
N ALA A 24 0.01 -7.79 13.37
CA ALA A 24 -1.42 -7.62 13.13
C ALA A 24 -1.77 -7.43 11.64
N GLY A 25 -0.80 -7.54 10.73
CA GLY A 25 -1.07 -7.78 9.31
C GLY A 25 -2.00 -8.97 9.06
N ALA A 26 -2.00 -9.98 9.94
CA ALA A 26 -2.96 -11.08 9.91
C ALA A 26 -4.42 -10.62 10.08
N TYR A 27 -4.67 -9.59 10.90
CA TYR A 27 -6.00 -8.96 11.02
C TYR A 27 -6.38 -8.30 9.70
N THR A 28 -5.51 -7.46 9.14
CA THR A 28 -5.74 -6.77 7.87
C THR A 28 -5.98 -7.76 6.73
N ALA A 29 -5.25 -8.88 6.71
CA ALA A 29 -5.43 -9.96 5.75
C ALA A 29 -6.80 -10.63 5.87
N GLY A 30 -7.28 -10.88 7.09
CA GLY A 30 -8.63 -11.40 7.32
C GLY A 30 -9.73 -10.44 6.88
N VAL A 31 -9.56 -9.13 7.12
CA VAL A 31 -10.49 -8.10 6.61
C VAL A 31 -10.51 -8.09 5.09
N MET A 32 -9.35 -8.18 4.44
CA MET A 32 -9.26 -8.22 2.97
C MET A 32 -9.86 -9.50 2.39
N ASP A 33 -9.64 -10.66 3.01
CA ASP A 33 -10.29 -11.92 2.62
C ASP A 33 -11.82 -11.76 2.60
N PHE A 34 -12.40 -11.27 3.69
CA PHE A 34 -13.85 -11.03 3.78
C PHE A 34 -14.34 -9.96 2.80
N LEU A 35 -13.61 -8.87 2.61
CA LEU A 35 -14.02 -7.79 1.70
C LEU A 35 -14.06 -8.26 0.24
N ILE A 36 -13.07 -9.06 -0.17
CA ILE A 36 -13.06 -9.70 -1.51
C ILE A 36 -14.29 -10.60 -1.65
N GLU A 37 -14.57 -11.44 -0.64
CA GLU A 37 -15.74 -12.33 -0.66
C GLU A 37 -17.07 -11.57 -0.76
N ALA A 38 -17.20 -10.52 0.04
CA ALA A 38 -18.41 -9.71 0.12
C ALA A 38 -18.67 -8.99 -1.22
N LEU A 39 -17.64 -8.42 -1.84
CA LEU A 39 -17.77 -7.75 -3.14
C LEU A 39 -18.04 -8.75 -4.27
N ASP A 40 -17.40 -9.91 -4.27
CA ASP A 40 -17.68 -10.99 -5.22
C ASP A 40 -19.13 -11.48 -5.12
N THR A 41 -19.57 -11.75 -3.89
CA THR A 41 -20.92 -12.24 -3.60
C THR A 41 -21.95 -11.18 -3.96
N TYR A 42 -21.69 -9.90 -3.66
CA TYR A 42 -22.54 -8.79 -4.06
C TYR A 42 -22.69 -8.70 -5.58
N TYR A 43 -21.58 -8.72 -6.31
CA TYR A 43 -21.61 -8.67 -7.78
C TYR A 43 -22.27 -9.90 -8.40
N ALA A 44 -22.15 -11.09 -7.81
CA ALA A 44 -22.86 -12.27 -8.28
C ALA A 44 -24.37 -12.20 -7.97
N ALA A 45 -24.73 -11.72 -6.78
CA ALA A 45 -26.12 -11.64 -6.33
C ALA A 45 -26.92 -10.58 -7.09
N ARG A 46 -26.33 -9.41 -7.34
CA ARG A 46 -27.03 -8.30 -8.00
C ARG A 46 -27.44 -8.60 -9.44
N GLU A 47 -26.74 -9.50 -10.13
CA GLU A 47 -27.08 -9.87 -11.52
C GLU A 47 -28.24 -10.89 -11.61
N ARG A 48 -28.74 -11.39 -10.47
CA ARG A 48 -29.89 -12.31 -10.46
C ARG A 48 -31.19 -11.57 -10.75
N ALA A 49 -32.12 -12.25 -11.43
CA ALA A 49 -33.44 -11.71 -11.76
C ALA A 49 -34.32 -11.44 -10.53
N ASP A 50 -34.11 -12.19 -9.44
CA ASP A 50 -34.85 -12.05 -8.18
C ASP A 50 -34.19 -11.07 -7.18
N TRP A 51 -33.11 -10.39 -7.57
CA TRP A 51 -32.42 -9.42 -6.72
C TRP A 51 -33.26 -8.15 -6.52
N ASN A 52 -33.53 -7.83 -5.26
CA ASN A 52 -34.27 -6.64 -4.82
C ASN A 52 -33.43 -5.65 -3.99
N GLY A 53 -32.10 -5.81 -3.96
CA GLY A 53 -31.18 -4.91 -3.26
C GLY A 53 -30.55 -3.85 -4.18
N PRO A 54 -29.61 -3.04 -3.66
CA PRO A 54 -28.97 -1.97 -4.43
C PRO A 54 -28.17 -2.51 -5.63
N ARG A 55 -28.16 -1.78 -6.75
CA ARG A 55 -27.44 -2.15 -7.99
C ARG A 55 -26.21 -1.28 -8.28
N HIS A 56 -25.80 -0.41 -7.34
CA HIS A 56 -24.65 0.47 -7.47
C HIS A 56 -23.39 -0.22 -8.00
N ASN A 57 -22.65 0.50 -8.83
CA ASN A 57 -21.37 0.03 -9.37
C ASN A 57 -20.24 0.41 -8.41
N VAL A 58 -19.93 -0.49 -7.47
CA VAL A 58 -18.87 -0.29 -6.49
C VAL A 58 -17.50 -0.56 -7.12
N LYS A 59 -16.61 0.45 -7.11
CA LYS A 59 -15.25 0.32 -7.63
C LYS A 59 -14.21 0.53 -6.54
N VAL A 60 -13.17 -0.30 -6.54
CA VAL A 60 -11.95 -0.09 -5.74
C VAL A 60 -10.85 0.44 -6.68
N PRO A 61 -10.58 1.75 -6.71
CA PRO A 61 -9.54 2.31 -7.56
C PRO A 61 -8.17 2.39 -6.92
N VAL A 62 -8.08 2.29 -5.59
CA VAL A 62 -6.82 2.50 -4.87
C VAL A 62 -6.67 1.62 -3.64
N LEU A 63 -5.48 1.03 -3.50
CA LEU A 63 -4.95 0.44 -2.28
C LEU A 63 -3.80 1.33 -1.80
N ALA A 64 -3.84 1.79 -0.56
CA ALA A 64 -2.72 2.49 0.07
C ALA A 64 -2.35 1.81 1.39
N GLY A 65 -1.09 1.49 1.59
CA GLY A 65 -0.67 0.80 2.82
C GLY A 65 0.73 1.14 3.30
N ALA A 66 0.92 0.97 4.60
CA ALA A 66 2.19 1.10 5.30
C ALA A 66 2.52 -0.19 6.05
N SER A 67 3.81 -0.51 6.22
CA SER A 67 4.26 -1.70 6.95
C SER A 67 3.50 -2.98 6.55
N ALA A 68 2.96 -3.70 7.54
CA ALA A 68 2.09 -4.86 7.36
C ALA A 68 0.86 -4.61 6.47
N GLY A 69 0.26 -3.41 6.54
CA GLY A 69 -0.83 -3.00 5.66
C GLY A 69 -0.39 -2.83 4.20
N GLY A 70 0.83 -2.33 3.97
CA GLY A 70 1.44 -2.25 2.64
C GLY A 70 1.74 -3.63 2.04
N MET A 71 2.29 -4.54 2.85
CA MET A 71 2.46 -5.94 2.44
C MET A 71 1.12 -6.60 2.07
N THR A 72 0.09 -6.36 2.88
CA THR A 72 -1.26 -6.89 2.64
C THR A 72 -1.89 -6.26 1.39
N SER A 73 -1.63 -4.99 1.10
CA SER A 73 -2.03 -4.31 -0.13
C SER A 73 -1.44 -4.99 -1.37
N ALA A 74 -0.14 -5.31 -1.32
CA ALA A 74 0.56 -5.99 -2.41
C ALA A 74 0.01 -7.41 -2.65
N ILE A 75 -0.22 -8.19 -1.59
CA ILE A 75 -0.82 -9.53 -1.71
C ILE A 75 -2.26 -9.44 -2.23
N SER A 76 -3.04 -8.46 -1.75
CA SER A 76 -4.43 -8.26 -2.19
C SER A 76 -4.53 -7.92 -3.67
N ALA A 77 -3.59 -7.14 -4.21
CA ALA A 77 -3.54 -6.85 -5.64
C ALA A 77 -3.40 -8.10 -6.52
N VAL A 78 -2.73 -9.15 -6.02
CA VAL A 78 -2.67 -10.46 -6.70
C VAL A 78 -4.03 -11.17 -6.63
N HIS A 79 -4.70 -11.15 -5.47
CA HIS A 79 -6.06 -11.72 -5.33
C HIS A 79 -7.13 -10.98 -6.13
N PHE A 80 -6.91 -9.71 -6.47
CA PHE A 80 -7.85 -8.93 -7.27
C PHE A 80 -7.91 -9.40 -8.73
N MET A 81 -6.94 -10.23 -9.16
CA MET A 81 -6.90 -10.84 -10.48
C MET A 81 -7.03 -12.36 -10.49
N HIS A 82 -7.34 -13.00 -9.34
CA HIS A 82 -7.44 -14.45 -9.21
C HIS A 82 -8.65 -14.86 -8.37
N LYS A 83 -9.15 -16.08 -8.58
CA LYS A 83 -10.15 -16.68 -7.69
C LYS A 83 -9.49 -17.01 -6.36
N MET A 84 -10.15 -16.65 -5.27
CA MET A 84 -9.66 -16.85 -3.91
C MET A 84 -10.50 -17.91 -3.20
N ASP A 85 -9.85 -18.79 -2.45
CA ASP A 85 -10.53 -19.72 -1.54
C ASP A 85 -10.56 -19.09 -0.14
N HIS A 86 -11.72 -18.53 0.21
CA HIS A 86 -11.91 -17.73 1.42
C HIS A 86 -11.79 -18.55 2.71
N GLN A 87 -11.08 -17.99 3.68
CA GLN A 87 -10.88 -18.62 4.99
C GLN A 87 -12.13 -18.44 5.87
N ARG A 88 -12.65 -19.53 6.45
CA ARG A 88 -13.77 -19.48 7.39
C ARG A 88 -13.32 -19.75 8.83
N PRO A 89 -14.04 -19.21 9.83
CA PRO A 89 -13.87 -19.64 11.21
C PRO A 89 -14.11 -21.16 11.34
N GLY A 90 -13.15 -21.87 11.93
CA GLY A 90 -13.29 -23.30 12.23
C GLY A 90 -13.06 -24.28 11.06
N SER A 91 -12.67 -23.81 9.88
CA SER A 91 -12.26 -24.69 8.77
C SER A 91 -10.95 -24.22 8.16
N ASP A 92 -9.95 -25.07 8.07
CA ASP A 92 -8.73 -24.73 7.36
C ASP A 92 -8.96 -24.74 5.84
N VAL A 93 -8.69 -23.63 5.15
CA VAL A 93 -8.58 -23.67 3.68
C VAL A 93 -7.39 -24.57 3.34
N THR A 94 -7.67 -25.67 2.65
CA THR A 94 -6.69 -26.71 2.34
C THR A 94 -5.65 -26.32 1.29
N SER A 95 -5.82 -25.16 0.63
CA SER A 95 -5.03 -24.75 -0.53
C SER A 95 -4.25 -23.44 -0.29
N PRO A 96 -3.07 -23.47 0.36
CA PRO A 96 -2.17 -22.32 0.54
C PRO A 96 -1.97 -21.47 -0.72
N GLU A 97 -1.89 -22.11 -1.88
CA GLU A 97 -1.68 -21.51 -3.19
C GLU A 97 -2.88 -20.74 -3.76
N ARG A 98 -4.05 -20.83 -3.11
CA ARG A 98 -5.30 -20.15 -3.49
C ARG A 98 -5.74 -19.10 -2.47
N ASN A 99 -5.03 -18.98 -1.35
CA ASN A 99 -5.23 -17.92 -0.35
C ASN A 99 -3.88 -17.43 0.20
N ARG A 100 -3.19 -16.61 -0.60
CA ARG A 100 -1.90 -16.02 -0.21
C ARG A 100 -1.98 -15.05 0.97
N LEU A 101 -3.15 -14.52 1.30
CA LEU A 101 -3.34 -13.66 2.47
C LEU A 101 -3.18 -14.48 3.75
N TYR A 102 -3.97 -15.55 3.88
CA TYR A 102 -3.90 -16.47 5.02
C TYR A 102 -2.58 -17.25 5.06
N ASP A 103 -2.13 -17.76 3.92
CA ASP A 103 -0.88 -18.51 3.83
C ASP A 103 0.33 -17.69 4.31
N SER A 104 0.48 -16.45 3.82
CA SER A 104 1.61 -15.59 4.20
C SER A 104 1.59 -15.20 5.68
N TRP A 105 0.42 -14.74 6.17
CA TRP A 105 0.31 -14.13 7.50
C TRP A 105 0.06 -15.12 8.64
N VAL A 106 -0.50 -16.30 8.36
CA VAL A 106 -0.89 -17.27 9.40
C VAL A 106 -0.05 -18.56 9.33
N ARG A 107 0.30 -19.04 8.13
CA ARG A 107 1.01 -20.32 7.97
C ARG A 107 2.52 -20.16 7.82
N GLN A 108 2.96 -19.16 7.06
CA GLN A 108 4.35 -19.05 6.67
C GLN A 108 5.18 -18.18 7.62
N ILE A 109 4.72 -17.01 8.02
CA ILE A 109 5.50 -16.16 8.93
C ILE A 109 5.53 -16.78 10.33
N ASP A 110 6.73 -16.86 10.91
CA ASP A 110 6.96 -17.43 12.23
C ASP A 110 8.19 -16.78 12.85
N ILE A 111 8.16 -16.52 14.17
CA ILE A 111 9.28 -15.92 14.90
C ILE A 111 10.53 -16.79 14.85
N ASP A 112 10.39 -18.12 14.81
CA ASP A 112 11.52 -19.05 14.74
C ASP A 112 12.32 -18.85 13.45
N LYS A 113 11.64 -18.49 12.35
CA LYS A 113 12.29 -18.17 11.07
C LYS A 113 13.04 -16.84 11.13
N LEU A 114 12.54 -15.87 11.90
CA LEU A 114 13.16 -14.55 12.09
C LEU A 114 14.32 -14.58 13.10
N LEU A 115 14.35 -15.55 14.00
CA LEU A 115 15.48 -15.81 14.90
C LEU A 115 16.56 -16.71 14.26
N GLY A 116 16.44 -16.96 12.95
CA GLY A 116 17.41 -17.66 12.14
C GLY A 116 18.75 -16.92 12.00
N ARG A 117 19.65 -17.50 11.19
CA ARG A 117 21.00 -16.98 10.94
C ARG A 117 21.40 -17.09 9.46
N ARG A 118 20.45 -17.31 8.55
CA ARG A 118 20.72 -17.56 7.12
C ARG A 118 21.28 -16.33 6.43
N ASP A 119 20.89 -15.15 6.87
CA ASP A 119 21.35 -13.86 6.36
C ASP A 119 22.81 -13.54 6.74
N LEU A 120 23.29 -14.02 7.91
CA LEU A 120 24.67 -13.85 8.37
C LEU A 120 25.70 -14.48 7.42
N ALA A 121 25.35 -15.60 6.77
CA ALA A 121 26.23 -16.25 5.81
C ALA A 121 26.43 -15.43 4.52
N ARG A 122 25.51 -14.49 4.22
CA ARG A 122 25.47 -13.75 2.96
C ARG A 122 26.00 -12.32 3.08
N ARG A 123 26.26 -11.82 4.28
CA ARG A 123 26.65 -10.42 4.51
C ARG A 123 27.90 -10.31 5.36
N ARG A 124 28.75 -9.34 5.02
CA ARG A 124 29.96 -9.00 5.79
C ARG A 124 29.68 -8.16 7.04
N ALA A 125 28.50 -7.54 7.11
CA ALA A 125 28.08 -6.67 8.21
C ALA A 125 26.65 -6.99 8.62
N LEU A 126 26.38 -6.87 9.92
CA LEU A 126 25.04 -6.96 10.48
C LEU A 126 24.23 -5.73 10.07
N VAL A 127 23.07 -5.96 9.44
CA VAL A 127 22.18 -4.89 8.95
C VAL A 127 20.81 -4.87 9.64
N SER A 128 20.49 -5.92 10.39
CA SER A 128 19.24 -6.12 11.11
C SER A 128 19.46 -7.12 12.24
N ALA A 129 18.62 -7.06 13.26
CA ALA A 129 18.62 -7.96 14.41
C ALA A 129 17.96 -9.31 14.10
N LEU A 130 16.99 -9.33 13.18
CA LEU A 130 16.25 -10.52 12.77
C LEU A 130 16.64 -10.96 11.34
N ASP A 131 16.66 -12.28 11.13
CA ASP A 131 16.88 -12.92 9.84
C ASP A 131 15.68 -12.70 8.91
N SER A 132 15.86 -11.80 7.96
CA SER A 132 14.82 -11.42 7.00
C SER A 132 14.74 -12.36 5.78
N THR A 133 15.49 -13.48 5.76
CA THR A 133 15.53 -14.37 4.59
C THR A 133 14.16 -15.00 4.29
N ALA A 134 13.42 -15.41 5.32
CA ALA A 134 12.10 -16.01 5.13
C ALA A 134 11.08 -15.02 4.55
N LEU A 135 11.20 -13.72 4.88
CA LEU A 135 10.30 -12.69 4.35
C LEU A 135 10.40 -12.58 2.82
N TRP A 136 11.61 -12.73 2.27
CA TRP A 136 11.81 -12.74 0.81
C TRP A 136 11.14 -13.92 0.12
N GLU A 137 11.20 -15.10 0.73
CA GLU A 137 10.56 -16.31 0.23
C GLU A 137 9.04 -16.15 0.23
N ILE A 138 8.48 -15.61 1.32
CA ILE A 138 7.04 -15.32 1.46
C ILE A 138 6.59 -14.29 0.43
N ALA A 139 7.27 -13.13 0.35
CA ALA A 139 6.87 -12.04 -0.54
C ALA A 139 6.97 -12.41 -2.03
N SER A 140 7.97 -13.21 -2.41
CA SER A 140 8.10 -13.70 -3.78
C SER A 140 7.06 -14.79 -4.07
N GLY A 141 6.85 -15.70 -3.11
CA GLY A 141 5.85 -16.77 -3.21
C GLY A 141 4.41 -16.25 -3.28
N SER A 142 4.11 -15.12 -2.65
CA SER A 142 2.77 -14.52 -2.67
C SER A 142 2.37 -13.95 -4.03
N LEU A 143 3.33 -13.72 -4.94
CA LEU A 143 3.04 -13.36 -6.33
C LEU A 143 2.53 -14.56 -7.15
N GLY A 144 2.92 -15.77 -6.78
CA GLY A 144 2.52 -16.98 -7.49
C GLY A 144 1.18 -17.50 -6.99
N MET A 145 0.11 -17.33 -7.76
CA MET A 145 -1.22 -17.90 -7.44
C MET A 145 -1.67 -18.90 -8.51
N ALA A 146 -2.35 -19.97 -8.06
CA ALA A 146 -2.91 -20.97 -8.95
C ALA A 146 -4.25 -20.51 -9.55
N GLY A 147 -4.57 -21.01 -10.75
CA GLY A 147 -5.85 -20.77 -11.43
C GLY A 147 -5.81 -19.67 -12.50
N GLU A 148 -6.93 -19.51 -13.19
CA GLU A 148 -7.09 -18.51 -14.25
C GLU A 148 -7.08 -17.09 -13.68
N ARG A 149 -6.51 -16.16 -14.48
CA ARG A 149 -6.54 -14.73 -14.19
C ARG A 149 -7.75 -14.09 -14.82
N PHE A 150 -8.44 -13.25 -14.05
CA PHE A 150 -9.54 -12.45 -14.55
C PHE A 150 -9.61 -11.13 -13.81
N ARG A 151 -10.14 -10.09 -14.45
CA ARG A 151 -10.40 -8.83 -13.76
C ARG A 151 -11.72 -8.92 -13.01
N ARG A 152 -11.69 -8.72 -11.70
CA ARG A 152 -12.92 -8.62 -10.90
C ARG A 152 -13.73 -7.38 -11.29
N PRO A 153 -15.06 -7.47 -11.44
CA PRO A 153 -15.89 -6.34 -11.87
C PRO A 153 -15.80 -5.11 -10.97
N TRP A 154 -15.55 -5.27 -9.67
CA TRP A 154 -15.40 -4.17 -8.71
C TRP A 154 -13.99 -3.58 -8.66
N VAL A 155 -13.00 -4.13 -9.38
CA VAL A 155 -11.64 -3.58 -9.44
C VAL A 155 -11.55 -2.56 -10.56
N ALA A 156 -11.07 -1.35 -10.26
CA ALA A 156 -10.86 -0.32 -11.28
C ALA A 156 -9.70 -0.69 -12.22
N ASP A 157 -9.64 -0.04 -13.38
CA ASP A 157 -8.54 -0.18 -14.34
C ASP A 157 -8.20 1.24 -14.81
N PRO A 158 -7.05 1.80 -14.38
CA PRO A 158 -6.03 1.16 -13.53
C PRO A 158 -6.47 0.99 -12.07
N LEU A 159 -5.90 0.00 -11.37
CA LEU A 159 -5.90 -0.09 -9.90
C LEU A 159 -4.59 0.49 -9.38
N ALA A 160 -4.66 1.60 -8.64
CA ALA A 160 -3.49 2.22 -8.01
C ALA A 160 -3.10 1.52 -6.70
N ILE A 161 -1.80 1.35 -6.48
CA ILE A 161 -1.21 0.79 -5.26
C ILE A 161 -0.13 1.74 -4.77
N PHE A 162 -0.28 2.22 -3.54
CA PHE A 162 0.69 3.04 -2.84
C PHE A 162 1.27 2.26 -1.65
N LEU A 163 2.59 2.09 -1.63
CA LEU A 163 3.30 1.50 -0.49
C LEU A 163 4.19 2.58 0.13
N THR A 164 3.91 3.00 1.36
CA THR A 164 4.73 4.03 2.02
C THR A 164 6.10 3.49 2.35
N VAL A 165 7.12 4.32 2.24
CA VAL A 165 8.50 3.97 2.56
C VAL A 165 9.20 5.15 3.20
N ALA A 166 10.08 4.89 4.17
CA ALA A 166 10.98 5.89 4.70
C ALA A 166 12.28 5.86 3.89
N ASN A 167 12.41 6.84 2.99
CA ASN A 167 13.55 7.00 2.10
C ASN A 167 14.72 7.64 2.86
N LEU A 168 15.72 6.86 3.25
CA LEU A 168 16.86 7.35 4.05
C LEU A 168 17.82 8.25 3.27
N ARG A 169 17.76 8.23 1.94
CA ARG A 169 18.46 9.22 1.11
C ARG A 169 17.75 10.58 1.14
N GLY A 170 16.43 10.54 1.31
CA GLY A 170 15.55 11.70 1.24
C GLY A 170 15.39 12.24 -0.17
N VAL A 171 14.40 13.10 -0.39
CA VAL A 171 14.15 13.80 -1.66
C VAL A 171 14.30 15.30 -1.39
N PRO A 172 15.17 16.00 -2.13
CA PRO A 172 15.42 17.41 -1.87
C PRO A 172 14.29 18.28 -2.44
N TYR A 173 13.97 19.35 -1.70
CA TYR A 173 12.99 20.37 -2.02
C TYR A 173 13.59 21.73 -1.69
N GLY A 174 13.16 22.79 -2.37
CA GLY A 174 13.71 24.10 -2.11
C GLY A 174 12.79 25.24 -2.51
N PHE A 175 13.08 26.42 -1.99
CA PHE A 175 12.46 27.68 -2.42
C PHE A 175 13.50 28.80 -2.40
N LYS A 176 13.28 29.82 -3.23
CA LYS A 176 14.15 30.99 -3.29
C LYS A 176 13.85 31.91 -2.11
N LEU A 177 14.90 32.39 -1.43
CA LEU A 177 14.77 33.44 -0.41
C LEU A 177 14.78 34.81 -1.08
N PHE A 178 13.87 35.69 -0.65
CA PHE A 178 13.81 37.06 -1.15
C PHE A 178 14.65 37.98 -0.24
N GLY A 179 15.54 38.80 -0.81
CA GLY A 179 16.28 39.84 -0.07
C GLY A 179 17.78 39.60 0.15
N THR A 180 18.32 38.44 -0.26
CA THR A 180 19.77 38.18 -0.33
C THR A 180 20.24 38.28 -1.78
N GLY A 181 21.42 38.86 -2.02
CA GLY A 181 21.99 39.05 -3.37
C GLY A 181 22.51 37.79 -4.05
N SER A 182 22.12 36.60 -3.60
CA SER A 182 22.59 35.31 -4.11
C SER A 182 21.43 34.48 -4.65
N GLU A 183 21.72 33.67 -5.67
CA GLU A 183 20.84 32.63 -6.23
C GLU A 183 20.57 31.46 -5.25
N ASP A 184 20.77 31.67 -3.94
CA ASP A 184 20.73 30.63 -2.93
C ASP A 184 19.29 30.16 -2.69
N SER A 185 19.04 28.90 -3.04
CA SER A 185 17.82 28.17 -2.68
C SER A 185 17.95 27.68 -1.23
N TYR A 186 16.93 27.95 -0.40
CA TYR A 186 16.82 27.26 0.89
C TYR A 186 16.38 25.81 0.64
N GLY A 187 17.26 24.86 0.95
CA GLY A 187 17.04 23.44 0.74
C GLY A 187 16.49 22.72 1.96
N MET A 188 15.54 21.82 1.74
CA MET A 188 14.95 20.90 2.71
C MET A 188 14.98 19.49 2.12
N THR A 189 14.97 18.47 2.96
CA THR A 189 14.90 17.07 2.51
C THR A 189 13.67 16.40 3.11
N ASN A 190 12.88 15.74 2.27
CA ASN A 190 11.73 14.96 2.71
C ASN A 190 12.05 13.46 2.64
N HIS A 191 11.92 12.76 3.77
CA HIS A 191 12.16 11.32 3.87
C HIS A 191 10.88 10.48 3.72
N MET A 192 9.70 11.11 3.84
CA MET A 192 8.42 10.45 3.63
C MET A 192 8.20 10.24 2.14
N ASP A 193 8.18 9.00 1.67
CA ASP A 193 8.00 8.67 0.26
C ASP A 193 7.01 7.51 0.07
N ALA A 194 6.60 7.24 -1.17
CA ALA A 194 5.74 6.13 -1.51
C ALA A 194 6.08 5.54 -2.88
N MET A 195 6.22 4.22 -2.93
CA MET A 195 6.30 3.49 -4.19
C MET A 195 4.90 3.38 -4.79
N ARG A 196 4.79 3.65 -6.08
CA ARG A 196 3.51 3.75 -6.81
C ARG A 196 3.48 2.71 -7.91
N PHE A 197 2.49 1.84 -7.87
CA PHE A 197 2.26 0.80 -8.88
C PHE A 197 0.82 0.87 -9.39
N ALA A 198 0.60 0.52 -10.64
CA ALA A 198 -0.74 0.45 -11.20
C ALA A 198 -0.96 -0.90 -11.88
N VAL A 199 -1.94 -1.68 -11.42
CA VAL A 199 -2.38 -2.87 -12.15
C VAL A 199 -3.27 -2.40 -13.30
N THR A 200 -2.86 -2.69 -14.52
CA THR A 200 -3.52 -2.21 -15.75
C THR A 200 -3.86 -3.37 -16.65
N TRP A 201 -5.11 -3.46 -17.09
CA TRP A 201 -5.54 -4.43 -18.11
C TRP A 201 -5.61 -3.77 -19.49
N ASN A 202 -6.41 -2.71 -19.60
CA ASN A 202 -6.59 -1.97 -20.85
C ASN A 202 -6.28 -0.48 -20.70
N ALA A 203 -6.34 0.06 -19.47
CA ALA A 203 -6.11 1.47 -19.24
C ALA A 203 -4.62 1.84 -19.29
N ALA A 204 -4.34 3.11 -19.59
CA ALA A 204 -2.99 3.65 -19.52
C ALA A 204 -2.49 3.66 -18.07
N THR A 205 -1.19 3.42 -17.89
CA THR A 205 -0.53 3.59 -16.59
C THR A 205 -0.47 5.07 -16.24
N PRO A 206 -0.91 5.50 -15.04
CA PRO A 206 -0.80 6.89 -14.63
C PRO A 206 0.65 7.37 -14.50
N ASP A 207 0.88 8.67 -14.71
CA ASP A 207 2.21 9.26 -14.59
C ASP A 207 2.83 9.04 -13.20
N GLY A 208 4.10 8.63 -13.17
CA GLY A 208 4.83 8.33 -11.94
C GLY A 208 4.44 7.01 -11.26
N PHE A 209 3.61 6.18 -11.91
CA PHE A 209 3.33 4.80 -11.50
C PHE A 209 4.10 3.81 -12.35
N ARG A 210 4.56 2.72 -11.72
CA ARG A 210 5.09 1.56 -12.42
C ARG A 210 3.95 0.62 -12.82
N ALA A 211 3.86 0.28 -14.09
CA ALA A 211 2.85 -0.64 -14.60
C ALA A 211 3.05 -2.06 -14.05
N LEU A 212 1.96 -2.71 -13.66
CA LEU A 212 1.89 -4.12 -13.29
C LEU A 212 0.90 -4.80 -14.24
N LEU A 213 1.41 -5.44 -15.30
CA LEU A 213 0.58 -6.17 -16.24
C LEU A 213 0.17 -7.51 -15.63
N PRO A 214 -1.13 -7.84 -15.52
CA PRO A 214 -1.61 -9.11 -14.96
C PRO A 214 -0.99 -10.34 -15.64
N ASP A 215 -0.79 -10.30 -16.96
CA ASP A 215 -0.24 -11.42 -17.74
C ASP A 215 1.24 -11.68 -17.40
N ASP A 216 1.98 -10.65 -17.00
CA ASP A 216 3.39 -10.77 -16.65
C ASP A 216 3.60 -11.40 -15.26
N CYS A 217 2.62 -11.39 -14.36
CA CYS A 217 2.77 -11.93 -13.00
C CYS A 217 3.21 -13.41 -13.03
N PRO A 218 4.18 -13.86 -12.20
CA PRO A 218 4.94 -13.15 -11.17
C PRO A 218 6.21 -12.45 -11.68
N ASN A 219 6.40 -12.34 -13.00
CA ASN A 219 7.51 -11.67 -13.67
C ASN A 219 7.22 -10.18 -13.95
N GLY A 220 7.93 -9.58 -14.91
CA GLY A 220 7.81 -8.16 -15.24
C GLY A 220 8.18 -7.28 -14.04
N HIS A 221 7.30 -6.36 -13.68
CA HIS A 221 7.48 -5.46 -12.54
C HIS A 221 6.87 -5.96 -11.22
N TRP A 222 6.23 -7.14 -11.19
CA TRP A 222 5.71 -7.72 -9.95
C TRP A 222 6.78 -8.00 -8.89
N PRO A 223 8.01 -8.43 -9.23
CA PRO A 223 9.10 -8.52 -8.25
C PRO A 223 9.49 -7.17 -7.62
N ASP A 224 9.29 -6.06 -8.35
CA ASP A 224 9.51 -4.71 -7.79
C ASP A 224 8.43 -4.38 -6.74
N LEU A 225 7.18 -4.82 -6.95
CA LEU A 225 6.11 -4.71 -5.95
C LEU A 225 6.44 -5.53 -4.69
N ALA A 226 6.89 -6.78 -4.83
CA ALA A 226 7.28 -7.61 -3.68
C ALA A 226 8.45 -7.00 -2.91
N ARG A 227 9.46 -6.45 -3.61
CA ARG A 227 10.57 -5.72 -2.97
C ARG A 227 10.08 -4.47 -2.24
N ALA A 228 9.18 -3.70 -2.83
CA ALA A 228 8.58 -2.52 -2.19
C ALA A 228 7.72 -2.91 -0.97
N ALA A 229 7.00 -4.04 -1.04
CA ALA A 229 6.26 -4.62 0.08
C ALA A 229 7.19 -5.00 1.25
N LEU A 230 8.36 -5.55 0.97
CA LEU A 230 9.37 -5.80 2.01
C LEU A 230 9.97 -4.50 2.57
N ALA A 231 10.17 -3.50 1.70
CA ALA A 231 10.71 -2.21 2.11
C ALA A 231 9.76 -1.46 3.04
N THR A 232 8.46 -1.45 2.72
CA THR A 232 7.44 -0.75 3.52
C THR A 232 7.30 -1.32 4.92
N GLY A 233 7.62 -2.60 5.17
CA GLY A 233 7.62 -3.19 6.53
C GLY A 233 9.00 -3.51 7.09
N ALA A 234 10.08 -2.93 6.53
CA ALA A 234 11.44 -3.15 7.03
C ALA A 234 11.70 -2.31 8.29
N PHE A 235 11.11 -2.73 9.43
CA PHE A 235 11.20 -2.02 10.69
C PHE A 235 12.67 -1.76 11.09
N PRO A 236 13.08 -0.51 11.36
CA PRO A 236 14.48 -0.18 11.63
C PRO A 236 15.06 -1.02 12.75
N VAL A 237 16.33 -1.39 12.60
CA VAL A 237 17.07 -2.29 13.50
C VAL A 237 16.53 -3.72 13.48
N GLY A 238 15.21 -3.94 13.51
CA GLY A 238 14.58 -5.26 13.52
C GLY A 238 14.77 -6.04 12.22
N LEU A 239 14.35 -5.46 11.10
CA LEU A 239 14.31 -6.11 9.78
C LEU A 239 15.27 -5.45 8.79
N SER A 240 15.77 -6.22 7.82
CA SER A 240 16.77 -5.73 6.87
C SER A 240 16.19 -4.60 6.02
N PRO A 241 16.86 -3.43 5.94
CA PRO A 241 16.47 -2.39 5.01
C PRO A 241 16.58 -2.87 3.56
N GLN A 242 15.84 -2.20 2.68
CA GLN A 242 15.78 -2.52 1.26
C GLN A 242 16.37 -1.40 0.42
N VAL A 243 17.17 -1.74 -0.58
CA VAL A 243 17.57 -0.76 -1.60
C VAL A 243 16.50 -0.75 -2.69
N LEU A 244 15.83 0.39 -2.82
CA LEU A 244 14.86 0.66 -3.87
C LEU A 244 15.48 1.53 -4.96
N SER A 245 14.90 1.45 -6.15
CA SER A 245 15.30 2.21 -7.33
C SER A 245 14.07 2.60 -8.12
N ARG A 246 14.00 3.84 -8.58
CA ARG A 246 12.96 4.28 -9.52
C ARG A 246 13.50 5.30 -10.52
N PRO A 247 12.88 5.45 -11.71
CA PRO A 247 13.20 6.55 -12.60
C PRO A 247 13.08 7.88 -11.86
N LEU A 248 14.03 8.78 -12.05
CA LEU A 248 13.99 10.10 -11.42
C LEU A 248 12.72 10.87 -11.83
N ALA A 249 12.30 10.70 -13.08
CA ALA A 249 11.09 11.29 -13.65
C ALA A 249 9.83 10.98 -12.83
N ASP A 250 9.79 9.86 -12.10
CA ASP A 250 8.66 9.50 -11.26
C ASP A 250 8.38 10.55 -10.17
N TYR A 251 9.35 11.39 -9.77
CA TYR A 251 9.18 12.43 -8.76
C TYR A 251 8.54 13.72 -9.26
N PHE A 252 8.42 13.89 -10.57
CA PHE A 252 7.95 15.12 -11.19
C PHE A 252 6.49 14.98 -11.64
N ASN A 253 5.80 16.12 -11.76
CA ASN A 253 4.41 16.24 -12.22
C ASN A 253 3.42 15.41 -11.39
N ARG A 254 3.74 15.18 -10.11
CA ARG A 254 2.84 14.50 -9.18
C ARG A 254 1.75 15.47 -8.76
N PRO A 255 0.46 15.18 -8.99
CA PRO A 255 -0.59 16.14 -8.64
C PRO A 255 -0.71 16.32 -7.11
N ASP A 256 -0.23 15.35 -6.33
CA ASP A 256 -0.28 15.35 -4.87
C ASP A 256 0.93 15.99 -4.18
N ARG A 257 2.00 16.37 -4.91
CA ARG A 257 3.22 16.94 -4.32
C ARG A 257 3.88 17.95 -5.25
N ARG A 258 4.57 18.92 -4.65
CA ARG A 258 5.49 19.78 -5.40
C ARG A 258 6.60 18.94 -6.04
N ASP A 259 7.11 19.40 -7.18
CA ASP A 259 8.31 18.82 -7.77
C ASP A 259 9.54 19.01 -6.87
N PRO A 260 10.45 18.04 -6.82
CA PRO A 260 11.70 18.15 -6.07
C PRO A 260 12.61 19.21 -6.68
N ASP A 261 13.51 19.73 -5.85
CA ASP A 261 14.54 20.68 -6.26
C ASP A 261 15.92 20.08 -5.93
N PHE A 262 16.61 19.59 -6.96
CA PHE A 262 17.96 19.03 -6.84
C PHE A 262 19.05 20.12 -6.92
N GLY A 263 18.69 21.40 -6.92
CA GLY A 263 19.59 22.52 -7.06
C GLY A 263 20.26 22.55 -8.44
N SER A 264 21.54 22.96 -8.48
CA SER A 264 22.34 23.02 -9.72
C SER A 264 22.83 21.66 -10.21
N ALA A 265 22.66 20.59 -9.42
CA ALA A 265 23.04 19.25 -9.81
C ALA A 265 21.90 18.56 -10.58
N ALA A 266 22.26 17.80 -11.64
CA ALA A 266 21.32 16.85 -12.21
C ALA A 266 20.97 15.79 -11.15
N GLY A 267 19.68 15.58 -10.90
CA GLY A 267 19.24 14.50 -10.03
C GLY A 267 19.74 13.15 -10.56
N PRO A 268 20.08 12.19 -9.68
CA PRO A 268 20.59 10.91 -10.12
C PRO A 268 19.46 10.05 -10.70
N ASP A 269 19.69 9.50 -11.90
CA ASP A 269 18.74 8.61 -12.59
C ASP A 269 19.41 7.26 -12.93
N PRO A 270 18.90 6.12 -12.44
CA PRO A 270 17.75 5.99 -11.54
C PRO A 270 18.04 6.52 -10.13
N TYR A 271 16.98 7.01 -9.47
CA TYR A 271 17.04 7.42 -8.08
C TYR A 271 17.06 6.18 -7.18
N LYS A 272 18.24 5.85 -6.65
CA LYS A 272 18.45 4.73 -5.71
C LYS A 272 18.52 5.24 -4.28
N PHE A 273 17.89 4.52 -3.36
CA PHE A 273 17.91 4.86 -1.95
C PHE A 273 17.75 3.63 -1.06
N VAL A 274 18.32 3.72 0.14
CA VAL A 274 18.03 2.77 1.21
C VAL A 274 16.68 3.13 1.82
N SER A 275 15.84 2.14 2.01
CA SER A 275 14.48 2.25 2.53
C SER A 275 14.32 1.40 3.77
N VAL A 276 13.63 1.95 4.75
CA VAL A 276 13.07 1.25 5.92
C VAL A 276 11.56 1.42 5.94
N ASP A 277 10.92 0.87 6.97
CA ASP A 277 9.47 0.86 7.17
C ASP A 277 8.84 2.24 6.94
N GLY A 278 7.79 2.27 6.12
CA GLY A 278 7.08 3.50 5.78
C GLY A 278 6.23 4.06 6.90
N GLY A 279 5.81 3.20 7.85
CA GLY A 279 5.03 3.57 9.03
C GLY A 279 5.75 4.57 9.94
N LEU A 280 7.08 4.62 9.88
CA LEU A 280 7.86 5.64 10.60
C LEU A 280 7.54 7.09 10.19
N MET A 281 7.09 7.28 8.95
CA MET A 281 6.84 8.58 8.36
C MET A 281 5.36 8.80 8.01
N ASN A 282 4.65 7.73 7.67
CA ASN A 282 3.23 7.75 7.31
C ASN A 282 2.63 6.34 7.50
N ASN A 283 2.12 6.09 8.71
CA ASN A 283 1.55 4.79 9.09
C ASN A 283 0.12 4.59 8.58
N GLU A 284 -0.66 5.67 8.50
CA GLU A 284 -2.01 5.67 7.96
C GLU A 284 -2.06 6.49 6.66
N PRO A 285 -1.77 5.90 5.47
CA PRO A 285 -1.65 6.64 4.20
C PRO A 285 -2.99 7.12 3.60
N LEU A 286 -3.87 7.63 4.46
CA LEU A 286 -5.20 8.16 4.15
C LEU A 286 -5.17 9.19 3.03
N GLU A 287 -4.25 10.15 3.13
CA GLU A 287 -4.16 11.25 2.16
C GLU A 287 -3.72 10.78 0.77
N LEU A 288 -2.95 9.69 0.65
CA LEU A 288 -2.59 9.12 -0.65
C LEU A 288 -3.83 8.56 -1.35
N ALA A 289 -4.64 7.78 -0.64
CA ALA A 289 -5.89 7.24 -1.17
C ALA A 289 -6.92 8.34 -1.47
N ARG A 290 -7.13 9.29 -0.53
CA ARG A 290 -8.05 10.42 -0.73
C ARG A 290 -7.66 11.23 -1.95
N ARG A 291 -6.41 11.69 -2.06
CA ARG A 291 -5.99 12.48 -3.23
C ARG A 291 -6.13 11.71 -4.52
N HIS A 292 -5.84 10.41 -4.53
CA HIS A 292 -6.05 9.58 -5.72
C HIS A 292 -7.53 9.54 -6.15
N LEU A 293 -8.46 9.34 -5.20
CA LEU A 293 -9.91 9.34 -5.47
C LEU A 293 -10.41 10.66 -6.09
N PHE A 294 -9.76 11.79 -5.79
CA PHE A 294 -10.10 13.11 -6.32
C PHE A 294 -9.22 13.56 -7.49
N GLY A 295 -8.46 12.65 -8.11
CA GLY A 295 -7.60 12.97 -9.27
C GLY A 295 -6.47 13.94 -8.92
N GLY A 296 -6.01 13.92 -7.67
CA GLY A 296 -4.96 14.77 -7.14
C GLY A 296 -5.36 16.24 -6.93
N LYS A 297 -6.65 16.57 -7.06
CA LYS A 297 -7.19 17.90 -6.73
C LYS A 297 -7.39 18.06 -5.22
N GLU A 298 -7.62 19.29 -4.77
CA GLU A 298 -8.11 19.53 -3.41
C GLU A 298 -9.34 18.67 -3.16
N VAL A 299 -9.28 17.92 -2.06
CA VAL A 299 -10.40 17.09 -1.62
C VAL A 299 -11.49 18.04 -1.12
N PRO A 300 -12.70 18.03 -1.71
CA PRO A 300 -13.79 18.89 -1.27
C PRO A 300 -14.07 18.71 0.23
N ALA A 301 -14.52 19.79 0.88
CA ALA A 301 -15.11 19.70 2.21
C ALA A 301 -16.28 18.69 2.19
N ASP A 302 -16.45 17.99 3.31
CA ASP A 302 -17.28 16.79 3.46
C ASP A 302 -18.64 16.91 2.74
N SER A 303 -18.82 16.14 1.67
CA SER A 303 -20.14 15.93 1.08
C SER A 303 -20.89 15.02 2.05
N GLY A 304 -21.91 15.54 2.74
CA GLY A 304 -22.69 14.74 3.69
C GLY A 304 -23.06 13.35 3.12
N GLY A 305 -23.07 12.32 3.98
CA GLY A 305 -23.02 10.91 3.59
C GLY A 305 -24.03 10.46 2.53
N GLU A 306 -25.20 11.11 2.45
CA GLU A 306 -26.25 10.81 1.45
C GLU A 306 -25.86 11.20 0.01
N SER A 307 -24.91 12.12 -0.16
CA SER A 307 -24.45 12.64 -1.46
C SER A 307 -23.06 12.14 -1.86
N ALA A 308 -22.40 11.39 -0.97
CA ALA A 308 -21.06 10.89 -1.21
C ALA A 308 -21.06 9.88 -2.37
N GLN A 309 -20.10 10.03 -3.29
CA GLN A 309 -19.86 9.07 -4.39
C GLN A 309 -18.55 8.30 -4.19
N ARG A 310 -17.81 8.65 -3.14
CA ARG A 310 -16.49 8.12 -2.84
C ARG A 310 -16.35 8.02 -1.34
N ALA A 311 -15.78 6.93 -0.87
CA ALA A 311 -15.43 6.75 0.54
C ALA A 311 -14.03 6.16 0.66
N VAL A 312 -13.42 6.38 1.82
CA VAL A 312 -12.23 5.67 2.22
C VAL A 312 -12.59 4.71 3.35
N VAL A 313 -12.15 3.46 3.21
CA VAL A 313 -12.22 2.45 4.27
C VAL A 313 -10.84 2.33 4.87
N MET A 314 -10.71 2.71 6.14
CA MET A 314 -9.50 2.51 6.93
C MET A 314 -9.55 1.13 7.59
N ILE A 315 -8.54 0.32 7.31
CA ILE A 315 -8.31 -0.98 7.93
C ILE A 315 -7.09 -0.82 8.84
N ASP A 316 -7.38 -0.59 10.11
CA ASP A 316 -6.38 -0.31 11.13
C ASP A 316 -6.62 -1.22 12.35
N PRO A 317 -5.73 -2.19 12.61
CA PRO A 317 -5.81 -3.04 13.80
C PRO A 317 -5.64 -2.26 15.11
N PHE A 318 -4.95 -1.12 15.09
CA PHE A 318 -4.61 -0.30 16.25
C PHE A 318 -5.01 1.17 16.02
N PRO A 319 -6.33 1.45 15.87
CA PRO A 319 -6.79 2.77 15.48
C PRO A 319 -6.39 3.83 16.52
N ASN A 320 -5.56 4.76 16.08
CA ASN A 320 -5.18 5.92 16.88
C ASN A 320 -6.35 6.89 17.01
N ARG A 321 -6.90 7.04 18.22
CA ARG A 321 -7.76 8.17 18.56
C ARG A 321 -6.85 9.31 19.01
N ILE A 322 -7.04 10.50 18.46
CA ILE A 322 -6.23 11.68 18.82
C ILE A 322 -6.56 12.07 20.27
N ASP A 323 -5.78 11.55 21.20
CA ASP A 323 -5.67 12.06 22.56
C ASP A 323 -4.36 12.84 22.65
N PHE A 324 -4.41 14.15 22.38
CA PHE A 324 -3.27 15.02 22.61
C PHE A 324 -3.11 15.21 24.12
N ASP A 325 -2.11 14.54 24.70
CA ASP A 325 -1.73 14.71 26.10
C ASP A 325 -0.73 15.87 26.23
N PRO A 326 -1.17 17.08 26.66
CA PRO A 326 -0.28 18.23 26.81
C PRO A 326 0.77 18.02 27.90
N ASP A 327 0.52 17.09 28.83
CA ASP A 327 1.36 16.78 29.98
C ASP A 327 2.19 15.50 29.75
N ALA A 328 2.23 15.02 28.49
CA ALA A 328 2.97 13.83 28.11
C ALA A 328 4.43 13.93 28.59
N LYS A 329 4.78 13.08 29.55
CA LYS A 329 6.17 12.98 30.00
C LYS A 329 6.99 12.32 28.90
N ASN A 330 7.93 13.08 28.34
CA ASN A 330 8.93 12.53 27.44
C ASN A 330 9.71 11.45 28.17
N SER A 331 9.56 10.20 27.73
CA SER A 331 10.38 9.08 28.16
C SER A 331 11.45 8.85 27.10
N ASP A 332 12.71 8.77 27.53
CA ASP A 332 13.84 8.34 26.71
C ASP A 332 13.92 6.81 26.58
N LEU A 333 13.04 6.08 27.27
CA LEU A 333 12.87 4.66 27.06
C LEU A 333 12.30 4.45 25.65
N LEU A 334 13.00 3.66 24.83
CA LEU A 334 12.57 3.38 23.46
C LEU A 334 11.36 2.43 23.42
N LEU A 335 11.17 1.58 24.44
CA LEU A 335 10.11 0.57 24.46
C LEU A 335 8.68 1.17 24.38
N PRO A 336 8.33 2.20 25.17
CA PRO A 336 7.04 2.87 25.06
C PRO A 336 6.82 3.61 23.73
N VAL A 337 7.88 4.03 23.05
CA VAL A 337 7.81 4.67 21.73
C VAL A 337 7.52 3.64 20.65
N LEU A 338 8.15 2.47 20.71
CA LEU A 338 7.93 1.35 19.78
C LEU A 338 6.49 0.80 19.82
N LEU A 339 5.79 0.94 20.94
CA LEU A 339 4.39 0.51 21.08
C LEU A 339 3.39 1.51 20.48
N LYS A 340 3.82 2.72 20.12
CA LYS A 340 2.99 3.77 19.51
C LYS A 340 3.20 3.91 17.99
N MET A 341 4.18 3.20 17.43
CA MET A 341 4.49 3.15 16.00
C MET A 341 3.95 1.86 15.38
#